data_AF-A0A3Q9I405-F1
#
_entry.id   AF-A0A3Q9I405-F1
#
_cell.length_a   1.000
_cell.length_b   1.000
_cell.length_c   1.000
_cell.angle_alpha   90.00
_cell.angle_beta   90.00
_cell.angle_gamma   90.00
#
_symmetry.space_group_name_H-M   'P 1'
#
loop_
_entity.id
_entity.type
_entity.pdbx_description
1 polymer ?
#
loop_
_entity_poly.entity_id
_entity_poly.type
_entity_poly.pdbx_seq_one_letter_code
_entity_poly.pdbx_strand_id
1 'polypeptide(L)'
;MPAQKAKFTWHYYAMAFGVLMALLGVTLSAWGAVVSALGFSIISHPALPFKGLTRFIFLALFVVVYILGFPDASVVQEMMATDISKA
;
A
#
# COMPACT_ATOMS: atom_id res chain seq x y z
N MET A 1 -6.49 -32.23 -15.98
CA MET A 1 -6.25 -30.85 -16.48
C MET A 1 -4.88 -30.42 -15.99
N PRO A 2 -3.92 -30.08 -16.87
CA PRO A 2 -2.64 -29.58 -16.41
C PRO A 2 -2.88 -28.27 -15.66
N ALA A 3 -2.51 -28.21 -14.38
CA ALA A 3 -2.67 -27.03 -13.55
C ALA A 3 -1.81 -25.91 -14.18
N GLN A 4 -2.47 -24.98 -14.89
CA GLN A 4 -1.83 -23.80 -15.44
C GLN A 4 -1.32 -22.98 -14.25
N LYS A 5 -0.02 -23.12 -13.92
CA LYS A 5 0.64 -22.35 -12.87
C LYS A 5 0.31 -20.88 -13.11
N ALA A 6 -0.31 -20.24 -12.12
CA ALA A 6 -0.50 -18.80 -12.13
C ALA A 6 0.87 -18.17 -12.40
N LYS A 7 1.00 -17.45 -13.52
CA LYS A 7 2.25 -16.76 -13.85
C LYS A 7 2.43 -15.70 -12.78
N PHE A 8 3.34 -15.95 -11.84
CA PHE A 8 3.67 -15.03 -10.77
C PHE A 8 4.36 -13.82 -11.41
N THR A 9 3.58 -12.78 -11.72
CA THR A 9 4.07 -11.53 -12.30
C THR A 9 4.36 -10.50 -11.20
N TRP A 10 5.13 -9.46 -11.53
CA TRP A 10 5.48 -8.37 -10.60
C TRP A 10 4.24 -7.75 -9.92
N HIS A 11 3.10 -7.75 -10.63
CA HIS A 11 1.81 -7.22 -10.16
C HIS A 11 1.38 -7.80 -8.80
N TYR A 12 1.59 -9.10 -8.57
CA TYR A 12 1.19 -9.73 -7.30
C TYR A 12 2.04 -9.24 -6.13
N TYR A 13 3.34 -9.00 -6.36
CA TYR A 13 4.22 -8.41 -5.35
C TYR A 13 3.81 -6.97 -5.04
N ALA A 14 3.48 -6.19 -6.07
CA ALA A 14 3.01 -4.82 -5.91
C ALA A 14 1.67 -4.74 -5.16
N MET A 15 0.73 -5.63 -5.49
CA MET A 15 -0.54 -5.74 -4.77
C MET A 15 -0.31 -6.06 -3.29
N ALA A 16 0.50 -7.09 -3.00
CA ALA A 16 0.83 -7.49 -1.63
C ALA A 16 1.51 -6.35 -0.86
N PHE A 17 2.44 -5.65 -1.50
CA PHE A 17 3.11 -4.48 -0.93
C PHE A 17 2.11 -3.37 -0.59
N GLY A 18 1.19 -3.04 -1.49
CA GLY A 18 0.13 -2.06 -1.22
C GLY A 18 -0.79 -2.47 -0.07
N VAL A 19 -1.13 -3.76 0.05
CA VAL A 19 -1.92 -4.25 1.20
C VAL A 19 -1.13 -4.13 2.50
N LEU A 20 0.16 -4.48 2.52
CA LEU A 20 1.02 -4.31 3.70
C LEU A 20 1.12 -2.83 4.11
N MET A 21 1.27 -1.93 3.15
CA MET A 21 1.26 -0.47 3.40
C MET A 21 -0.07 -0.01 4.00
N ALA A 22 -1.20 -0.55 3.53
CA ALA A 22 -2.52 -0.22 4.05
C ALA A 22 -2.71 -0.73 5.48
N LEU A 23 -2.26 -1.95 5.78
CA LEU A 23 -2.29 -2.51 7.13
C LEU A 23 -1.47 -1.66 8.10
N LEU A 24 -0.29 -1.20 7.69
CA LEU A 24 0.51 -0.27 8.50
C LEU A 24 -0.21 1.07 8.73
N GLY A 25 -0.88 1.60 7.71
CA GLY A 25 -1.71 2.79 7.85
C GLY A 25 -2.86 2.58 8.84
N VAL A 26 -3.51 1.40 8.81
CA VAL A 26 -4.61 1.07 9.73
C VAL A 26 -4.11 0.99 11.16
N THR A 27 -2.95 0.38 11.42
CA THR A 27 -2.40 0.29 12.79
C THR A 27 -2.12 1.67 13.41
N LEU A 28 -1.88 2.68 12.59
CA LEU A 28 -1.62 4.05 13.02
C LEU A 28 -2.83 4.97 12.83
N SER A 29 -4.00 4.43 12.44
CA SER A 29 -5.20 5.21 12.08
C SER A 29 -4.96 6.31 11.03
N ALA A 30 -3.97 6.13 10.16
CA ALA A 30 -3.57 7.08 9.12
C ALA A 30 -4.41 6.89 7.84
N TRP A 31 -5.68 7.29 7.89
CA TRP A 31 -6.67 6.97 6.84
C TRP A 31 -6.30 7.48 5.44
N GLY A 32 -5.60 8.62 5.33
CA GLY A 32 -5.10 9.11 4.04
C GLY A 32 -4.09 8.16 3.40
N ALA A 33 -3.18 7.62 4.20
CA ALA A 33 -2.23 6.59 3.78
C ALA A 33 -2.93 5.24 3.49
N VAL A 34 -3.96 4.87 4.26
CA VAL A 34 -4.72 3.63 4.01
C VAL A 34 -5.36 3.66 2.63
N VAL A 35 -6.10 4.72 2.31
CA VAL A 35 -6.81 4.83 1.03
C VAL A 35 -5.83 4.85 -0.15
N SER A 36 -4.70 5.57 -0.03
CA SER A 36 -3.71 5.62 -1.09
C SER A 36 -2.98 4.28 -1.31
N ALA A 37 -2.68 3.55 -0.23
CA ALA A 37 -2.09 2.21 -0.31
C ALA A 37 -3.04 1.18 -0.94
N LEU A 38 -4.33 1.24 -0.62
CA LEU A 38 -5.34 0.40 -1.28
C LEU A 38 -5.48 0.76 -2.76
N GLY A 39 -5.48 2.05 -3.11
CA GLY A 39 -5.46 2.50 -4.51
C GLY A 39 -4.25 1.98 -5.29
N PHE A 40 -3.06 2.03 -4.69
CA PHE A 40 -1.84 1.43 -5.25
C PHE A 40 -1.99 -0.08 -5.49
N SER A 41 -2.51 -0.80 -4.51
CA SER A 41 -2.74 -2.25 -4.61
C SER A 41 -3.70 -2.58 -5.74
N ILE A 42 -4.83 -1.87 -5.83
CA ILE A 42 -5.85 -2.10 -6.86
C ILE A 42 -5.27 -1.81 -8.25
N ILE A 43 -4.59 -0.69 -8.47
CA ILE A 43 -4.03 -0.33 -9.79
C ILE A 43 -2.93 -1.29 -10.26
N SER A 44 -2.25 -1.93 -9.31
CA SER A 44 -1.28 -2.98 -9.59
C SER A 44 -1.93 -4.23 -10.19
N HIS A 45 -3.27 -4.39 -10.13
CA HIS A 45 -3.96 -5.56 -10.63
C HIS A 45 -3.81 -5.71 -12.16
N PRO A 46 -3.39 -6.89 -12.66
CA PRO A 46 -3.04 -7.06 -14.08
C PRO A 46 -4.26 -6.99 -15.02
N ALA A 47 -5.46 -7.29 -14.52
CA ALA A 47 -6.69 -7.24 -15.31
C ALA A 47 -7.21 -5.82 -15.59
N LEU A 48 -6.66 -4.78 -14.94
CA LEU A 48 -7.09 -3.41 -15.19
C LEU A 48 -6.50 -2.88 -16.51
N PRO A 49 -7.28 -2.12 -17.31
CA PRO A 49 -6.89 -1.67 -18.65
C PRO A 49 -5.84 -0.54 -18.66
N PHE A 50 -5.24 -0.20 -17.51
CA PHE A 50 -4.18 0.80 -17.42
C PHE A 50 -2.93 0.31 -18.17
N LYS A 51 -2.63 0.97 -19.30
CA LYS A 51 -1.42 0.74 -20.10
C LYS A 51 -0.19 1.17 -19.30
N GLY A 52 0.97 0.54 -19.58
CA GLY A 52 2.19 0.67 -18.75
C GLY A 52 2.47 2.07 -18.24
N LEU A 53 2.54 3.07 -19.12
CA LEU A 53 2.83 4.46 -18.72
C LEU A 53 1.78 5.06 -17.77
N THR A 54 0.49 4.91 -18.07
CA THR A 54 -0.56 5.46 -17.20
C THR A 54 -0.59 4.76 -15.86
N ARG A 55 -0.38 3.43 -15.84
CA ARG A 55 -0.23 2.66 -14.59
C ARG A 55 0.92 3.21 -13.73
N PHE A 56 2.10 3.40 -14.30
CA PHE A 56 3.25 3.93 -13.56
C PHE A 56 3.01 5.32 -12.99
N ILE A 57 2.36 6.20 -13.76
CA ILE A 57 1.99 7.55 -13.28
C ILE A 57 1.06 7.45 -12.07
N PHE A 58 0.02 6.62 -12.14
CA PHE A 58 -0.91 6.45 -11.01
C PHE A 58 -0.24 5.78 -9.80
N LEU A 59 0.61 4.78 -10.01
CA LEU A 59 1.38 4.15 -8.93
C LEU A 59 2.26 5.18 -8.21
N ALA A 60 2.98 6.02 -8.97
CA ALA A 60 3.79 7.09 -8.39
C ALA A 60 2.94 8.11 -7.61
N LEU A 61 1.79 8.52 -8.18
CA LEU A 61 0.86 9.41 -7.48
C LEU A 61 0.37 8.82 -6.16
N PHE A 62 -0.04 7.55 -6.14
CA PHE A 62 -0.47 6.90 -4.91
C PHE A 62 0.65 6.79 -3.88
N VAL A 63 1.89 6.54 -4.30
CA VAL A 63 3.05 6.54 -3.40
C VAL A 63 3.30 7.93 -2.81
N VAL A 64 3.21 9.00 -3.60
CA VAL A 64 3.35 10.37 -3.11
C VAL A 64 2.26 10.70 -2.09
N VAL A 65 1.01 10.40 -2.39
CA VAL A 65 -0.11 10.62 -1.46
C VAL A 65 0.03 9.76 -0.21
N TYR A 66 0.56 8.54 -0.32
CA TYR A 66 0.88 7.70 0.83
C TYR A 66 1.90 8.37 1.74
N ILE A 67 3.03 8.81 1.21
CA ILE A 67 4.09 9.46 1.99
C ILE A 67 3.57 10.71 2.69
N LEU A 68 2.80 11.54 1.99
CA LEU A 68 2.22 12.77 2.56
C LEU A 68 1.11 12.50 3.58
N GLY A 69 0.40 11.38 3.45
CA GLY A 69 -0.68 10.98 4.35
C GLY A 69 -0.22 10.10 5.51
N PHE A 70 1.04 9.67 5.53
CA PHE A 70 1.59 8.82 6.57
C PHE A 70 2.18 9.68 7.70
N PRO A 71 2.02 9.31 8.98
CA PRO A 71 2.52 10.11 10.08
C PRO A 71 4.05 10.20 10.10
N ASP A 72 4.58 11.34 10.56
CA ASP A 72 6.01 11.52 10.76
C ASP A 72 6.57 10.50 11.77
N ALA A 73 7.85 10.16 11.62
CA ALA A 73 8.50 9.16 12.45
C ALA A 73 8.43 9.48 13.96
N SER A 74 8.47 10.76 14.35
CA SER A 74 8.34 11.18 15.75
C SER A 74 6.96 10.84 16.33
N VAL A 75 5.90 11.06 15.56
CA VAL A 75 4.52 10.74 15.97
C VAL A 75 4.36 9.23 16.13
N VAL A 76 4.91 8.45 15.20
CA VAL A 76 4.88 6.98 15.28
C VAL A 76 5.61 6.49 16.54
N GLN A 77 6.79 7.04 16.84
CA GLN A 77 7.54 6.70 18.05
C GLN A 77 6.77 7.03 19.33
N GLU A 78 6.11 8.18 19.38
CA GLU A 78 5.29 8.59 20.52
C GLU A 78 4.08 7.67 20.72
N MET A 79 3.40 7.29 19.62
CA MET A 79 2.27 6.35 19.67
C MET A 79 2.72 4.98 20.21
N MET A 80 3.84 4.45 19.71
CA MET A 80 4.38 3.18 20.19
C MET A 80 4.83 3.23 21.65
N ALA A 81 5.45 4.33 22.09
CA ALA A 81 5.85 4.52 23.48
C ALA A 81 4.62 4.60 24.42
N THR A 82 3.55 5.26 23.97
CA THR A 82 2.29 5.39 24.72
C THR A 82 1.58 4.05 24.85
N ASP A 83 1.55 3.23 23.80
CA ASP A 83 0.92 1.91 23.85
C ASP A 83 1.67 0.95 24.80
N ILE A 84 3.01 0.97 24.81
CA ILE A 84 3.82 0.18 25.76
C ILE A 84 3.55 0.58 27.21
N SER A 85 3.35 1.88 27.48
CA SER A 85 3.04 2.35 28.84
C SER A 85 1.65 1.94 29.34
N LYS A 86 0.74 1.54 28.44
CA LYS A 86 -0.64 1.14 28.79
C LYS A 86 -0.83 -0.38 28.84
N ALA A 87 0.16 -1.16 28.40
CA ALA A 87 0.17 -2.62 28.40
C ALA A 87 0.75 -3.17 29.71
#